data_AF-A0A5J4T9T6-F1
#
_entry.id   AF-A0A5J4T9T6-F1
#
_cell.length_a   1.000
_cell.length_b   1.000
_cell.length_c   1.000
_cell.angle_alpha   90.00
_cell.angle_beta   90.00
_cell.angle_gamma   90.00
#
_symmetry.space_group_name_H-M   'P 1'
#
loop_
_entity.id
_entity.type
_entity.pdbx_description
1 polymer ?
#
loop_
_entity_poly.entity_id
_entity_poly.type
_entity_poly.pdbx_seq_one_letter_code
_entity_poly.pdbx_strand_id
1 'polypeptide(L)'
;MTISNQEVYDSLRNDIVGGNSFVIHRENIAGKTQIHKFKLQDNETTSLLKASPEVVSYELPHTVENIICLDFNSFYGSCMSSEQHPLIPYTNHGMYMPGGVKYIIHDQEQAKQFIFNKHRFSSDEDIINKNVHLFIAKVKAHILNEYVNEFINFVVIWRNLKIITDKDTVAHIEGNKGEELKNKLEVNTPF
;
A
#
# COMPACT_ATOMS: atom_id res chain seq x y z
N MET A 1 -17.10 -18.16 12.63
CA MET A 1 -16.15 -18.43 13.73
C MET A 1 -15.91 -17.11 14.44
N THR A 2 -16.08 -17.03 15.76
CA THR A 2 -16.07 -15.77 16.50
C THR A 2 -14.79 -15.68 17.33
N ILE A 3 -14.09 -14.55 17.28
CA ILE A 3 -12.93 -14.29 18.13
C ILE A 3 -13.45 -14.11 19.56
N SER A 4 -13.09 -15.03 20.45
CA SER A 4 -13.52 -15.04 21.85
C SER A 4 -12.47 -14.50 22.82
N ASN A 5 -11.23 -14.31 22.36
CA ASN A 5 -10.14 -13.78 23.17
C ASN A 5 -10.07 -12.25 23.02
N GLN A 6 -10.18 -11.54 24.15
CA GLN A 6 -10.21 -10.06 24.18
C GLN A 6 -8.88 -9.44 23.73
N GLU A 7 -7.73 -9.99 24.13
CA GLU A 7 -6.41 -9.49 23.71
C GLU A 7 -6.25 -9.55 22.19
N VAL A 8 -6.69 -10.66 21.59
CA VAL A 8 -6.70 -10.84 20.13
C VAL A 8 -7.63 -9.83 19.47
N TYR A 9 -8.84 -9.66 20.01
CA TYR A 9 -9.81 -8.70 19.48
C TYR A 9 -9.25 -7.27 19.52
N ASP A 10 -8.70 -6.86 20.65
CA ASP A 10 -8.14 -5.51 20.82
C ASP A 10 -6.93 -5.28 19.91
N SER A 11 -6.05 -6.27 19.79
CA SER A 11 -4.89 -6.23 18.89
C SER A 11 -5.31 -6.02 17.44
N LEU A 12 -6.32 -6.77 16.97
CA LEU A 12 -6.88 -6.62 15.63
C LEU A 12 -7.60 -5.29 15.45
N ARG A 13 -8.41 -4.89 16.42
CA ARG A 13 -9.31 -3.74 16.29
C ARG A 13 -8.58 -2.41 16.28
N ASN A 14 -7.46 -2.32 16.99
CA ASN A 14 -6.66 -1.10 17.10
C ASN A 14 -6.09 -0.63 15.75
N ASP A 15 -5.74 -1.56 14.87
CA ASP A 15 -5.12 -1.26 13.58
C ASP A 15 -6.12 -1.25 12.41
N ILE A 16 -7.40 -1.58 12.66
CA ILE A 16 -8.46 -1.48 11.64
C ILE A 16 -8.90 -0.02 11.49
N VAL A 17 -8.46 0.57 10.38
CA VAL A 17 -8.90 1.86 9.87
C VAL A 17 -9.89 1.69 8.71
N GLY A 18 -10.76 2.67 8.50
CA GLY A 18 -11.71 2.69 7.38
C GLY A 18 -11.05 3.06 6.06
N GLY A 19 -11.84 3.61 5.13
CA GLY A 19 -11.32 4.13 3.87
C GLY A 19 -10.30 5.25 4.09
N ASN A 20 -9.24 5.26 3.28
CA ASN A 20 -8.28 6.36 3.28
C ASN A 20 -8.83 7.51 2.42
N SER A 21 -8.86 8.72 2.98
CA SER A 21 -9.21 9.94 2.26
C SER A 21 -8.15 11.00 2.54
N PHE A 22 -7.51 11.49 1.47
CA PHE A 22 -6.43 12.46 1.56
C PHE A 22 -6.59 13.52 0.47
N VAL A 23 -6.53 14.80 0.86
CA VAL A 23 -6.64 15.95 -0.04
C VAL A 23 -5.30 16.67 -0.05
N ILE A 24 -4.57 16.55 -1.16
CA ILE A 24 -3.26 17.21 -1.33
C ILE A 24 -3.44 18.70 -1.64
N HIS A 25 -4.44 19.04 -2.45
CA HIS A 25 -4.74 20.41 -2.86
C HIS A 25 -6.23 20.58 -3.11
N ARG A 26 -6.81 21.71 -2.69
CA ARG A 26 -8.26 21.98 -2.80
C ARG A 26 -8.70 22.40 -4.20
N GLU A 27 -7.78 22.95 -4.99
CA GLU A 27 -8.08 23.52 -6.31
C GLU A 27 -7.03 23.08 -7.34
N ASN A 28 -7.43 22.24 -8.29
CA ASN A 28 -6.54 21.79 -9.36
C ASN A 28 -7.07 22.30 -10.71
N ILE A 29 -6.46 23.35 -11.23
CA ILE A 29 -6.82 23.96 -12.52
C ILE A 29 -5.71 23.71 -13.53
N ALA A 30 -6.09 23.13 -14.67
CA ALA A 30 -5.20 22.89 -15.79
C ALA A 30 -4.49 24.18 -16.25
N GLY A 31 -3.18 24.11 -16.43
CA GLY A 31 -2.32 25.21 -16.85
C GLY A 31 -2.15 26.36 -15.84
N LYS A 32 -2.74 26.25 -14.64
CA LYS A 32 -2.65 27.30 -13.60
C LYS A 32 -2.10 26.80 -12.27
N THR A 33 -2.57 25.66 -11.79
CA THR A 33 -2.14 25.12 -10.50
C THR A 33 -0.78 24.45 -10.65
N GLN A 34 0.19 24.86 -9.83
CA GLN A 34 1.50 24.22 -9.73
C GLN A 34 1.40 22.88 -9.00
N ILE A 35 2.24 21.91 -9.36
CA ILE A 35 2.32 20.62 -8.65
C ILE A 35 3.15 20.81 -7.38
N HIS A 36 2.62 20.37 -6.24
CA HIS A 36 3.32 20.47 -4.95
C HIS A 36 3.95 19.14 -4.52
N LYS A 37 5.01 19.23 -3.73
CA LYS A 37 5.59 18.11 -2.95
C LYS A 37 5.72 18.48 -1.48
N PHE A 38 5.69 17.48 -0.62
CA PHE A 38 5.97 17.64 0.81
C PHE A 38 7.43 17.34 1.12
N LYS A 39 8.02 18.10 2.04
CA LYS A 39 9.34 17.84 2.61
C LYS A 39 9.30 18.13 4.11
N LEU A 40 9.87 17.24 4.91
CA LEU A 40 10.26 17.53 6.29
C LEU A 40 11.41 18.54 6.28
N GLN A 41 11.20 19.67 6.94
CA GLN A 41 12.22 20.72 7.05
C GLN A 41 13.38 20.26 7.95
N ASP A 42 14.62 20.59 7.55
CA ASP A 42 15.81 20.16 8.28
C ASP A 42 15.91 20.83 9.67
N ASN A 43 16.22 20.02 10.69
CA ASN A 43 16.20 20.44 12.10
C ASN A 43 17.26 21.48 12.48
N GLU A 44 18.30 21.68 11.66
CA GLU A 44 19.34 22.67 11.96
C GLU A 44 18.80 24.11 11.96
N THR A 45 17.79 24.39 11.13
CA THR A 45 17.16 25.72 11.04
C THR A 45 16.03 25.94 12.05
N THR A 46 15.49 24.87 12.66
CA THR A 46 14.35 24.90 13.61
C THR A 46 14.78 24.82 15.09
N SER A 47 16.06 24.57 15.35
CA SER A 47 16.68 24.42 16.68
C SER A 47 16.54 25.63 17.62
N LEU A 48 16.14 26.80 17.11
CA LEU A 48 15.99 28.01 17.94
C LEU A 48 14.55 28.32 18.38
N LEU A 49 13.50 27.74 17.77
CA LEU A 49 12.12 28.18 18.05
C LEU A 49 11.00 27.13 17.99
N LYS A 50 11.21 25.88 17.55
CA LYS A 50 10.11 24.89 17.47
C LYS A 50 10.52 23.50 18.00
N ALA A 51 9.68 22.92 18.85
CA ALA A 51 9.90 21.62 19.50
C ALA A 51 9.61 20.40 18.61
N SER A 52 9.15 20.59 17.38
CA SER A 52 8.74 19.52 16.47
C SER A 52 9.13 19.83 15.02
N PRO A 53 9.59 18.83 14.25
CA PRO A 53 9.91 19.00 12.83
C PRO A 53 8.64 19.34 12.04
N GLU A 54 8.75 20.29 11.11
CA GLU A 54 7.64 20.81 10.32
C GLU A 54 7.64 20.23 8.91
N VAL A 55 6.47 19.81 8.43
CA VAL A 55 6.27 19.37 7.04
C VAL A 55 5.84 20.56 6.22
N VAL A 56 6.63 20.91 5.21
CA VAL A 56 6.33 22.02 4.31
C VAL A 56 5.94 21.50 2.93
N SER A 57 5.00 22.21 2.30
CA SER A 57 4.63 22.01 0.90
C SER A 57 5.41 23.01 0.05
N TYR A 58 6.01 22.54 -1.05
CA TYR A 58 6.75 23.39 -1.98
C TYR A 58 6.34 23.11 -3.43
N GLU A 59 6.38 24.15 -4.25
CA GLU A 59 6.01 24.10 -5.66
C GLU A 59 7.11 23.47 -6.53
N LEU A 60 6.70 22.69 -7.51
CA LEU A 60 7.55 22.21 -8.60
C LEU A 60 7.39 23.10 -9.84
N PRO A 61 8.37 23.13 -10.76
CA PRO A 61 8.28 23.86 -12.02
C PRO A 61 7.38 23.14 -13.05
N HIS A 62 6.26 22.59 -12.61
CA HIS A 62 5.30 21.85 -13.42
C HIS A 62 3.88 22.27 -13.03
N THR A 63 3.04 22.54 -14.02
CA THR A 63 1.61 22.79 -13.84
C THR A 63 0.81 21.52 -14.05
N VAL A 64 -0.32 21.39 -13.37
CA VAL A 64 -1.34 20.39 -13.69
C VAL A 64 -1.83 20.62 -15.12
N GLU A 65 -1.92 19.57 -15.93
CA GLU A 65 -2.44 19.65 -17.30
C GLU A 65 -3.76 18.88 -17.43
N ASN A 66 -3.74 17.60 -17.06
CA ASN A 66 -4.89 16.72 -17.13
C ASN A 66 -5.21 16.16 -15.74
N ILE A 67 -6.50 16.01 -15.43
CA ILE A 67 -6.98 15.40 -14.19
C ILE A 67 -7.80 14.18 -14.58
N ILE A 68 -7.40 13.01 -14.08
CA ILE A 68 -8.11 11.75 -14.29
C ILE A 68 -8.61 11.28 -12.94
N CYS A 69 -9.88 10.90 -12.88
CA CYS A 69 -10.43 10.17 -11.75
C CYS A 69 -10.31 8.67 -12.04
N LEU A 70 -9.65 7.94 -11.16
CA LEU A 70 -9.58 6.48 -11.21
C LEU A 70 -10.40 5.95 -10.03
N ASP A 71 -11.30 5.02 -10.33
CA ASP A 71 -12.04 4.29 -9.31
C ASP A 71 -11.86 2.78 -9.51
N PHE A 72 -11.88 2.05 -8.40
CA PHE A 72 -11.74 0.61 -8.41
C PHE A 72 -13.13 -0.02 -8.44
N ASN A 73 -13.37 -0.87 -9.45
CA ASN A 73 -14.58 -1.69 -9.48
C ASN A 73 -14.58 -2.65 -8.29
N SER A 74 -15.53 -2.44 -7.37
CA SER A 74 -15.72 -3.30 -6.20
C SER A 74 -14.45 -3.48 -5.36
N PHE A 75 -13.79 -2.39 -4.94
CA PHE A 75 -12.51 -2.41 -4.22
C PHE A 75 -12.39 -3.53 -3.18
N TYR A 76 -13.25 -3.56 -2.16
CA TYR A 76 -13.22 -4.62 -1.14
C TYR A 76 -13.50 -6.01 -1.72
N GLY A 77 -14.44 -6.14 -2.67
CA GLY A 77 -14.74 -7.42 -3.32
C GLY A 77 -13.54 -7.97 -4.09
N SER A 78 -12.76 -7.10 -4.74
CA SER A 78 -11.55 -7.47 -5.46
C SER A 78 -10.40 -7.87 -4.53
N CYS A 79 -10.32 -7.29 -3.32
CA CYS A 79 -9.38 -7.76 -2.30
C CYS A 79 -9.80 -9.12 -1.71
N MET A 80 -11.11 -9.33 -1.53
CA MET A 80 -11.66 -10.54 -0.91
C MET A 80 -11.83 -11.74 -1.86
N SER A 81 -11.64 -11.56 -3.17
CA SER A 81 -11.83 -12.63 -4.16
C SER A 81 -10.68 -13.64 -4.22
N SER A 82 -9.63 -13.45 -3.43
CA SER A 82 -8.41 -14.27 -3.43
C SER A 82 -7.70 -14.35 -4.79
N GLU A 83 -7.98 -13.39 -5.69
CA GLU A 83 -7.30 -13.29 -6.98
C GLU A 83 -5.80 -13.08 -6.77
N GLN A 84 -4.99 -13.76 -7.59
CA GLN A 84 -3.54 -13.65 -7.46
C GLN A 84 -3.06 -12.23 -7.82
N HIS A 85 -2.28 -11.64 -6.92
CA HIS A 85 -1.72 -10.31 -7.06
C HIS A 85 -0.18 -10.33 -6.91
N PRO A 86 0.59 -9.81 -7.89
CA PRO A 86 2.06 -9.80 -7.87
C PRO A 86 2.68 -9.20 -6.59
N LEU A 87 2.00 -8.23 -5.98
CA LEU A 87 2.48 -7.58 -4.74
C LEU A 87 2.28 -8.42 -3.45
N ILE A 88 1.80 -9.67 -3.55
CA ILE A 88 1.57 -10.57 -2.41
C ILE A 88 2.46 -11.83 -2.52
N PRO A 89 3.79 -11.71 -2.56
CA PRO A 89 4.67 -12.83 -2.90
C PRO A 89 4.74 -13.93 -1.82
N TYR A 90 4.31 -13.64 -0.59
CA TYR A 90 4.50 -14.50 0.59
C TYR A 90 3.40 -15.56 0.80
N THR A 91 2.42 -15.60 -0.11
CA THR A 91 1.27 -16.52 -0.09
C THR A 91 0.94 -16.99 -1.52
N ASN A 92 1.97 -17.17 -2.35
CA ASN A 92 1.81 -17.46 -3.78
C ASN A 92 0.82 -16.48 -4.46
N HIS A 93 0.98 -15.19 -4.17
CA HIS A 93 0.18 -14.11 -4.74
C HIS A 93 -1.29 -14.08 -4.29
N GLY A 94 -1.77 -15.04 -3.50
CA GLY A 94 -3.12 -15.07 -2.99
C GLY A 94 -3.32 -14.22 -1.74
N MET A 95 -4.43 -13.47 -1.67
CA MET A 95 -4.90 -12.86 -0.43
C MET A 95 -5.82 -13.84 0.30
N TYR A 96 -5.60 -14.03 1.61
CA TYR A 96 -6.44 -14.91 2.43
C TYR A 96 -7.26 -14.09 3.43
N MET A 97 -8.53 -14.43 3.54
CA MET A 97 -9.39 -13.90 4.59
C MET A 97 -9.04 -14.55 5.94
N PRO A 98 -8.79 -13.77 6.99
CA PRO A 98 -8.52 -14.33 8.31
C PRO A 98 -9.74 -15.11 8.81
N GLY A 99 -9.51 -16.37 9.19
CA GLY A 99 -10.53 -17.23 9.78
C GLY A 99 -10.53 -17.14 11.31
N GLY A 100 -10.19 -18.24 11.97
CA GLY A 100 -10.03 -18.31 13.41
C GLY A 100 -8.59 -18.12 13.89
N VAL A 101 -8.45 -17.71 15.15
CA VAL A 101 -7.14 -17.70 15.82
C VAL A 101 -6.84 -19.07 16.41
N LYS A 102 -5.68 -19.62 16.05
CA LYS A 102 -5.25 -20.96 16.49
C LYS A 102 -4.50 -20.93 17.82
N TYR A 103 -3.61 -19.96 18.00
CA TYR A 103 -2.82 -19.75 19.22
C TYR A 103 -2.18 -18.35 19.20
N ILE A 104 -1.71 -17.90 20.36
CA ILE A 104 -0.96 -16.66 20.55
C ILE A 104 0.48 -17.04 20.93
N ILE A 105 1.46 -16.42 20.28
CA ILE A 105 2.89 -16.68 20.52
C ILE A 105 3.51 -15.44 21.17
N HIS A 106 4.05 -15.60 22.38
CA HIS A 106 4.80 -14.56 23.07
C HIS A 106 6.32 -14.79 23.01
N ASP A 107 6.76 -16.01 22.71
CA ASP A 107 8.18 -16.35 22.59
C ASP A 107 8.77 -15.85 21.26
N GLN A 108 9.85 -15.07 21.35
CA GLN A 108 10.44 -14.41 20.17
C GLN A 108 11.12 -15.40 19.23
N GLU A 109 11.78 -16.43 19.76
CA GLU A 109 12.48 -17.41 18.93
C GLU A 109 11.49 -18.30 18.18
N GLN A 110 10.41 -18.71 18.85
CA GLN A 110 9.29 -19.38 18.22
C GLN A 110 8.66 -18.48 17.14
N ALA A 111 8.38 -17.21 17.44
CA ALA A 111 7.82 -16.28 16.46
C ALA A 111 8.73 -16.12 15.21
N LYS A 112 10.05 -16.05 15.39
CA LYS A 112 11.02 -16.02 14.28
C LYS A 112 10.91 -17.25 13.38
N GLN A 113 10.68 -18.45 13.93
CA GLN A 113 10.51 -19.66 13.11
C GLN A 113 9.29 -19.57 12.19
N PHE A 114 8.20 -18.97 12.66
CA PHE A 114 7.04 -18.69 11.80
C PHE A 114 7.36 -17.63 10.77
N ILE A 115 7.89 -16.48 11.19
CA ILE A 115 8.21 -15.32 10.33
C ILE A 115 9.20 -15.70 9.22
N PHE A 116 10.24 -16.46 9.54
CA PHE A 116 11.29 -16.87 8.61
C PHE A 116 11.12 -18.30 8.11
N ASN A 117 9.88 -18.81 8.10
CA ASN A 117 9.59 -20.13 7.54
C ASN A 117 10.10 -20.23 6.09
N LYS A 118 10.96 -21.22 5.82
CA LYS A 118 11.61 -21.43 4.52
C LYS A 118 10.63 -21.65 3.36
N HIS A 119 9.40 -22.05 3.64
CA HIS A 119 8.35 -22.32 2.64
C HIS A 119 7.48 -21.11 2.32
N ARG A 120 7.70 -19.97 2.99
CA ARG A 120 6.87 -18.77 2.87
C ARG A 120 6.76 -18.23 1.43
N PHE A 121 7.84 -18.30 0.67
CA PHE A 121 7.87 -17.83 -0.72
C PHE A 121 7.80 -18.98 -1.72
N SER A 122 7.25 -20.13 -1.31
CA SER A 122 7.01 -21.24 -2.23
C SER A 122 5.92 -20.86 -3.24
N SER A 123 6.00 -21.43 -4.45
CA SER A 123 4.94 -21.38 -5.46
C SER A 123 4.06 -22.65 -5.45
N ASP A 124 4.37 -23.62 -4.58
CA ASP A 124 3.63 -24.88 -4.45
C ASP A 124 2.56 -24.74 -3.37
N GLU A 125 1.29 -24.79 -3.78
CA GLU A 125 0.15 -24.62 -2.89
C GLU A 125 0.05 -25.70 -1.82
N ASP A 126 0.43 -26.95 -2.12
CA ASP A 126 0.40 -28.04 -1.14
C ASP A 126 1.44 -27.82 -0.05
N ILE A 127 2.63 -27.32 -0.42
CA ILE A 127 3.67 -26.95 0.53
C ILE A 127 3.19 -25.79 1.41
N ILE A 128 2.58 -24.76 0.83
CA ILE A 128 2.07 -23.60 1.55
C ILE A 128 0.97 -24.02 2.53
N ASN A 129 -0.04 -24.74 2.06
CA ASN A 129 -1.18 -25.16 2.87
C ASN A 129 -0.78 -26.05 4.05
N LYS A 130 0.29 -26.84 3.92
CA LYS A 130 0.79 -27.73 4.99
C LYS A 130 1.76 -27.07 5.94
N ASN A 131 2.61 -26.14 5.46
CA ASN A 131 3.76 -25.67 6.22
C ASN A 131 3.72 -24.18 6.58
N VAL A 132 2.91 -23.37 5.90
CA VAL A 132 2.86 -21.91 6.10
C VAL A 132 1.64 -21.55 6.93
N HIS A 133 1.87 -20.80 8.01
CA HIS A 133 0.81 -20.25 8.83
C HIS A 133 0.66 -18.75 8.55
N LEU A 134 -0.59 -18.30 8.41
CA LEU A 134 -0.93 -16.88 8.49
C LEU A 134 -0.82 -16.44 9.95
N PHE A 135 -0.24 -15.27 10.18
CA PHE A 135 -0.03 -14.72 11.50
C PHE A 135 -0.09 -13.20 11.42
N ILE A 136 -0.31 -12.58 12.57
CA ILE A 136 -0.29 -11.14 12.75
C ILE A 136 0.82 -10.85 13.74
N ALA A 137 1.73 -9.96 13.36
CA ALA A 137 2.84 -9.56 14.20
C ALA A 137 2.79 -8.04 14.40
N LYS A 138 2.86 -7.63 15.67
CA LYS A 138 3.02 -6.22 16.02
C LYS A 138 4.50 -5.87 15.98
N VAL A 139 4.89 -5.13 14.95
CA VAL A 139 6.26 -4.64 14.78
C VAL A 139 6.33 -3.17 15.15
N LYS A 140 7.33 -2.78 15.95
CA LYS A 140 7.67 -1.37 16.12
C LYS A 140 8.58 -0.97 14.96
N ALA A 141 8.00 -0.40 13.92
CA ALA A 141 8.76 0.18 12.83
C ALA A 141 9.33 1.55 13.23
N HIS A 142 10.54 1.85 12.78
CA HIS A 142 11.15 3.16 12.89
C HIS A 142 11.74 3.52 11.53
N ILE A 143 11.30 4.63 10.95
CA ILE A 143 11.93 5.23 9.77
C ILE A 143 13.02 6.15 10.31
N LEU A 144 14.27 5.94 9.91
CA LEU A 144 15.35 6.84 10.29
C LEU A 144 15.09 8.22 9.66
N ASN A 145 15.44 9.28 10.37
CA ASN A 145 15.07 10.65 9.99
C ASN A 145 15.56 11.02 8.58
N GLU A 146 16.73 10.52 8.18
CA GLU A 146 17.29 10.72 6.84
C GLU A 146 16.39 10.21 5.71
N TYR A 147 15.58 9.18 5.97
CA TYR A 147 14.67 8.57 4.99
C TYR A 147 13.27 9.16 5.00
N VAL A 148 12.89 9.99 5.99
CA VAL A 148 11.52 10.51 6.09
C VAL A 148 11.10 11.24 4.82
N ASN A 149 11.99 12.02 4.22
CA ASN A 149 11.73 12.75 2.98
C ASN A 149 11.51 11.84 1.75
N GLU A 150 11.99 10.61 1.79
CA GLU A 150 11.75 9.61 0.74
C GLU A 150 10.33 9.03 0.84
N PHE A 151 9.80 8.89 2.05
CA PHE A 151 8.51 8.25 2.31
C PHE A 151 7.35 9.23 2.59
N ILE A 152 7.62 10.51 2.82
CA ILE A 152 6.59 11.50 3.18
C ILE A 152 5.60 11.80 2.05
N ASN A 153 6.05 11.66 0.81
CA ASN A 153 5.19 11.82 -0.35
C ASN A 153 4.53 10.48 -0.67
N PHE A 154 3.38 10.21 -0.03
CA PHE A 154 2.58 9.04 -0.37
C PHE A 154 2.28 9.06 -1.87
N VAL A 155 2.77 8.04 -2.59
CA VAL A 155 2.83 8.03 -4.06
C VAL A 155 1.46 7.70 -4.65
N VAL A 156 0.48 8.61 -4.48
CA VAL A 156 -0.74 8.58 -5.30
C VAL A 156 -0.50 9.25 -6.66
N ILE A 157 0.68 9.84 -6.86
CA ILE A 157 1.11 10.40 -8.14
C ILE A 157 1.86 9.31 -8.88
N TRP A 158 1.17 8.61 -9.77
CA TRP A 158 1.80 7.70 -10.72
C TRP A 158 2.63 8.56 -11.67
N ARG A 159 3.95 8.46 -11.61
CA ARG A 159 4.88 9.22 -12.46
C ARG A 159 5.31 8.33 -13.63
N ASN A 160 5.45 8.93 -14.81
CA ASN A 160 5.93 8.27 -16.04
C ASN A 160 5.05 7.14 -16.59
N LEU A 161 3.72 7.22 -16.44
CA LEU A 161 2.83 6.33 -17.20
C LEU A 161 2.64 6.84 -18.62
N LYS A 162 2.91 5.98 -19.60
CA LYS A 162 2.40 6.18 -20.97
C LYS A 162 1.01 5.55 -21.06
N ILE A 163 -0.02 6.34 -20.81
CA ILE A 163 -1.42 5.90 -20.96
C ILE A 163 -1.81 6.13 -22.42
N ILE A 164 -2.11 5.05 -23.15
CA ILE A 164 -2.62 5.12 -24.52
C ILE A 164 -4.14 5.31 -24.45
N THR A 165 -4.67 6.40 -25.00
CA THR A 165 -6.09 6.78 -24.91
C THR A 165 -6.79 6.78 -26.28
N ASP A 166 -6.45 5.84 -27.17
CA ASP A 166 -7.20 5.69 -28.42
C ASP A 166 -8.58 5.03 -28.17
N LYS A 167 -9.52 5.26 -29.09
CA LYS A 167 -10.92 4.80 -28.96
C LYS A 167 -11.04 3.29 -28.75
N ASP A 168 -10.17 2.52 -29.40
CA ASP A 168 -10.16 1.06 -29.28
C ASP A 168 -9.69 0.64 -27.89
N THR A 169 -8.68 1.31 -27.34
CA THR A 169 -8.17 1.07 -25.98
C THR A 169 -9.20 1.46 -24.91
N VAL A 170 -9.90 2.59 -25.07
CA VAL A 170 -10.95 3.02 -24.13
C VAL A 170 -12.18 2.09 -24.19
N ALA A 171 -12.65 1.73 -25.39
CA ALA A 171 -13.77 0.79 -25.55
C ALA A 171 -13.43 -0.62 -25.01
N HIS A 172 -12.16 -1.02 -25.09
CA HIS A 172 -11.67 -2.29 -24.55
C HIS A 172 -11.60 -2.29 -23.01
N ILE A 173 -11.28 -1.14 -22.40
CA ILE A 173 -11.31 -0.96 -20.93
C ILE A 173 -12.75 -1.01 -20.40
N GLU A 174 -13.71 -0.42 -21.11
CA GLU A 174 -15.14 -0.48 -20.75
C GLU A 174 -15.74 -1.87 -20.97
N GLY A 175 -15.18 -2.66 -21.89
CA GLY A 175 -15.69 -3.97 -22.29
C GLY A 175 -15.09 -5.19 -21.57
N ASN A 176 -13.85 -5.12 -21.05
CA ASN A 176 -13.15 -6.30 -20.52
C ASN A 176 -13.07 -6.38 -18.99
N LYS A 177 -13.53 -7.53 -18.48
CA LYS A 177 -13.39 -7.97 -17.10
C LYS A 177 -11.92 -8.25 -16.78
N GLY A 178 -11.24 -7.31 -16.12
CA GLY A 178 -10.20 -7.54 -15.11
C GLY A 178 -8.81 -8.06 -15.54
N GLU A 179 -8.69 -9.02 -16.46
CA GLU A 179 -7.43 -9.75 -16.68
C GLU A 179 -6.44 -9.07 -17.64
N GLU A 180 -6.90 -8.39 -18.69
CA GLU A 180 -6.00 -7.82 -19.72
C GLU A 180 -5.35 -6.48 -19.33
N LEU A 181 -5.90 -5.76 -18.34
CA LEU A 181 -5.35 -4.48 -17.86
C LEU A 181 -4.02 -4.64 -17.12
N LYS A 182 -3.76 -5.81 -16.51
CA LYS A 182 -2.50 -6.11 -15.81
C LYS A 182 -1.28 -6.06 -16.74
N ASN A 183 -1.44 -6.41 -18.02
CA ASN A 183 -0.33 -6.55 -18.96
C ASN A 183 0.00 -5.25 -19.75
N LYS A 184 -0.86 -4.23 -19.71
CA LYS A 184 -0.63 -2.94 -20.41
C LYS A 184 -0.18 -1.80 -19.50
N LEU A 185 -0.29 -1.97 -18.19
CA LEU A 185 0.21 -1.06 -17.17
C LEU A 185 1.48 -1.65 -16.53
N GLU A 186 2.47 -2.01 -17.36
CA GLU A 186 3.80 -2.34 -16.84
C GLU A 186 4.45 -1.07 -16.28
N VAL A 187 4.41 -0.95 -14.96
CA VAL A 187 5.22 0.01 -14.21
C VAL A 187 6.65 -0.53 -14.22
N ASN A 188 7.42 -0.15 -15.24
CA ASN A 188 8.87 -0.31 -15.22
C ASN A 188 9.47 0.74 -14.26
N THR A 189 9.42 0.45 -12.95
CA THR A 189 10.26 1.10 -11.96
C THR A 189 11.33 0.11 -11.51
N PRO A 190 12.60 0.27 -11.90
CA PRO A 190 13.68 -0.37 -11.18
C PRO A 190 13.76 0.28 -9.79
N PHE A 191 13.71 -0.54 -8.74
CA PHE A 191 14.10 -0.15 -7.40
C PHE A 191 15.61 0.09 -7.34
#